data_AF-A0A348MYD0-F1
#
_entry.id   AF-A0A348MYD0-F1
#
_cell.length_a   1.000
_cell.length_b   1.000
_cell.length_c   1.000
_cell.angle_alpha   90.00
_cell.angle_beta   90.00
_cell.angle_gamma   90.00
#
_symmetry.space_group_name_H-M   'P 1'
#
loop_
_entity.id
_entity.type
_entity.pdbx_description
1 polymer ?
#
loop_
_entity_poly.entity_id
_entity_poly.type
_entity_poly.pdbx_seq_one_letter_code
_entity_poly.pdbx_strand_id
1 'polypeptide(L)'
;MGIFHGSKFIAVTSSNLAECHVAQIDKIPTGELGSFAIEPTYLPVPDALKDYLLFDTEKEAKTTVKKHLLNSTEQPIIERMVAIEMTKFEIEWLKNFDLKNVQSKQIIENKKQSISIMQKEVATFRKARRMSILTN
;
A
#
# COMPACT_ATOMS: atom_id res chain seq x y z
N MET A 1 -34.14 -15.24 21.48
CA MET A 1 -33.85 -15.05 20.04
C MET A 1 -32.83 -13.93 19.94
N GLY A 2 -31.55 -14.24 19.69
CA GLY A 2 -30.51 -13.22 19.58
C GLY A 2 -30.64 -12.47 18.26
N ILE A 3 -30.67 -11.14 18.31
CA ILE A 3 -30.78 -10.33 17.11
C ILE A 3 -29.40 -10.33 16.44
N PHE A 4 -29.25 -11.09 15.35
CA PHE A 4 -28.04 -11.09 14.53
C PHE A 4 -27.92 -9.76 13.80
N HIS A 5 -27.16 -8.87 14.39
CA HIS A 5 -26.82 -7.57 13.83
C HIS A 5 -25.60 -7.77 12.92
N GLY A 6 -25.82 -7.89 11.61
CA GLY A 6 -24.76 -8.21 10.63
C GLY A 6 -23.51 -7.32 10.75
N SER A 7 -22.32 -7.91 10.70
CA SER A 7 -21.01 -7.24 10.70
C SER A 7 -20.76 -6.49 9.40
N LYS A 8 -20.10 -5.33 9.47
CA LYS A 8 -19.54 -4.65 8.28
C LYS A 8 -18.03 -4.69 8.33
N PHE A 9 -17.41 -4.66 7.15
CA PHE A 9 -15.97 -4.65 6.97
C PHE A 9 -15.51 -3.32 6.38
N ILE A 10 -14.38 -2.83 6.85
CA ILE A 10 -13.70 -1.65 6.33
C ILE A 10 -12.50 -2.11 5.52
N ALA A 11 -12.35 -1.58 4.31
CA ALA A 11 -11.08 -1.54 3.61
C ALA A 11 -10.45 -0.16 3.82
N VAL A 12 -9.27 -0.11 4.42
CA VAL A 12 -8.49 1.13 4.56
C VAL A 12 -7.53 1.22 3.38
N THR A 13 -7.71 2.22 2.52
CA THR A 13 -6.93 2.43 1.30
C THR A 13 -6.08 3.69 1.43
N SER A 14 -5.27 3.76 2.49
CA SER A 14 -4.36 4.88 2.74
C SER A 14 -3.32 5.00 1.61
N SER A 15 -2.79 6.23 1.45
CA SER A 15 -1.62 6.50 0.62
C SER A 15 -0.35 5.84 1.19
N ASN A 16 -0.31 5.63 2.52
CA ASN A 16 0.73 4.84 3.15
C ASN A 16 0.38 3.35 3.06
N LEU A 17 1.09 2.63 2.19
CA LEU A 17 0.85 1.21 1.93
C LEU A 17 0.98 0.32 3.19
N ALA A 18 1.68 0.78 4.23
CA ALA A 18 1.82 0.06 5.50
C ALA A 18 0.56 0.16 6.38
N GLU A 19 -0.30 1.16 6.14
CA GLU A 19 -1.54 1.39 6.87
C GLU A 19 -2.75 0.74 6.19
N CYS A 20 -2.57 0.19 4.99
CA CYS A 20 -3.63 -0.51 4.28
C CYS A 20 -3.97 -1.83 4.99
N HIS A 21 -5.20 -1.94 5.50
CA HIS A 21 -5.68 -3.13 6.20
C HIS A 21 -7.20 -3.29 6.07
N VAL A 22 -7.69 -4.47 6.45
CA VAL A 22 -9.12 -4.73 6.61
C VAL A 22 -9.43 -4.72 8.09
N ALA A 23 -10.47 -3.99 8.48
CA ALA A 23 -10.99 -3.96 9.84
C ALA A 23 -12.45 -4.41 9.83
N GLN A 24 -12.93 -4.97 10.95
CA GLN A 24 -14.34 -5.26 11.15
C GLN A 24 -14.94 -4.18 12.06
N ILE A 25 -16.12 -3.71 11.72
CA ILE A 25 -16.93 -2.88 12.61
C ILE A 25 -18.06 -3.73 13.15
N ASP A 26 -18.07 -3.87 14.46
CA ASP A 26 -19.19 -4.45 15.17
C ASP A 26 -20.27 -3.39 15.44
N LYS A 27 -21.52 -3.81 15.34
CA LYS A 27 -22.67 -2.97 15.65
C LYS A 27 -22.77 -2.77 17.16
N ILE A 28 -23.04 -1.53 17.58
CA ILE A 28 -23.54 -1.28 18.93
C ILE A 28 -25.07 -1.38 18.86
N PRO A 29 -25.73 -2.06 19.80
CA PRO A 29 -27.16 -1.93 19.96
C PRO A 29 -27.49 -0.49 20.41
N THR A 30 -27.80 0.39 19.47
CA THR A 30 -28.40 1.69 19.77
C THR A 30 -29.91 1.53 19.85
N GLY A 31 -30.39 1.09 21.01
CA GLY A 31 -31.82 1.03 21.31
C GLY A 31 -32.04 1.01 22.81
N GLU A 32 -32.89 1.92 23.30
CA GLU A 32 -33.52 1.72 24.61
C GLU A 32 -34.31 0.40 24.57
N LEU A 33 -34.31 -0.36 25.67
CA LEU A 33 -35.09 -1.59 25.81
C LEU A 33 -36.58 -1.31 25.48
N GLY A 34 -37.01 -1.64 24.26
CA GLY A 34 -38.41 -1.52 23.83
C GLY A 34 -38.68 -0.76 22.52
N SER A 35 -37.68 -0.11 21.91
CA SER A 35 -37.89 0.58 20.61
C SER A 35 -37.60 -0.35 19.42
N PHE A 36 -38.62 -0.67 18.61
CA PHE A 36 -38.52 -1.55 17.44
C PHE A 36 -37.98 -0.87 16.17
N ALA A 37 -37.59 0.40 16.22
CA ALA A 37 -37.24 1.18 15.03
C ALA A 37 -36.07 2.13 15.31
N ILE A 38 -34.85 1.59 15.42
CA ILE A 38 -33.65 2.39 15.26
C ILE A 38 -32.74 1.59 14.33
N GLU A 39 -32.47 2.16 13.15
CA GLU A 39 -31.47 1.60 12.24
C GLU A 39 -30.16 1.40 13.02
N PRO A 40 -29.47 0.25 12.84
CA PRO A 40 -28.29 -0.04 13.63
C PRO A 40 -27.21 1.02 13.38
N THR A 41 -26.87 1.78 14.43
CA THR A 41 -25.78 2.75 14.37
C THR A 41 -24.46 2.00 14.47
N TYR A 42 -23.63 2.09 13.43
CA TYR A 42 -22.27 1.55 13.48
C TYR A 42 -21.39 2.48 14.31
N LEU A 43 -20.38 1.92 14.97
CA LEU A 43 -19.32 2.74 15.57
C LEU A 43 -18.80 3.70 14.50
N PRO A 44 -18.75 5.02 14.77
CA PRO A 44 -18.15 5.95 13.83
C PRO A 44 -16.70 5.53 13.61
N VAL A 45 -16.34 5.35 12.35
CA VAL A 45 -14.96 5.08 11.97
C VAL A 45 -14.14 6.29 12.41
N PRO A 46 -13.06 6.11 13.22
CA PRO A 46 -12.26 7.24 13.65
C PRO A 46 -11.80 8.06 12.44
N ASP A 47 -11.94 9.39 12.47
CA ASP A 47 -11.50 10.30 11.40
C ASP A 47 -10.00 10.16 11.04
N ALA A 48 -9.23 9.46 11.90
CA ALA A 48 -7.86 9.07 11.65
C ALA A 48 -7.70 8.07 10.48
N LEU A 49 -8.74 7.29 10.15
CA LEU A 49 -8.77 6.42 8.98
C LEU A 49 -9.18 7.25 7.77
N LYS A 50 -8.23 7.99 7.20
CA LYS A 50 -8.45 8.68 5.92
C LYS A 50 -8.56 7.63 4.81
N ASP A 51 -9.56 7.79 3.94
CA ASP A 51 -9.83 6.94 2.78
C ASP A 51 -10.19 5.48 3.14
N TYR A 52 -11.40 5.30 3.67
CA TYR A 52 -11.97 4.00 3.97
C TYR A 52 -13.21 3.69 3.11
N LEU A 53 -13.39 2.41 2.78
CA LEU A 53 -14.56 1.89 2.07
C LEU A 53 -15.25 0.82 2.92
N LEU A 54 -16.58 0.87 2.98
CA LEU A 54 -17.40 -0.07 3.74
C LEU A 54 -17.95 -1.18 2.84
N PHE A 55 -17.89 -2.41 3.31
CA PHE A 55 -18.34 -3.61 2.63
C PHE A 55 -19.18 -4.49 3.54
N ASP A 56 -20.13 -5.21 2.95
CA ASP A 56 -20.96 -6.18 3.68
C ASP A 56 -20.25 -7.53 3.86
N THR A 57 -19.23 -7.80 3.05
CA THR A 57 -18.44 -9.03 3.13
C THR A 57 -16.94 -8.77 3.30
N GLU A 58 -16.28 -9.63 4.07
CA GLU A 58 -14.83 -9.58 4.27
C GLU A 58 -14.07 -9.76 2.96
N LYS A 59 -14.62 -10.60 2.06
CA LYS A 59 -14.01 -10.90 0.76
C LYS A 59 -13.94 -9.65 -0.13
N GLU A 60 -14.99 -8.85 -0.16
CA GLU A 60 -15.02 -7.59 -0.91
C GLU A 60 -14.06 -6.56 -0.32
N ALA A 61 -13.98 -6.45 1.01
CA ALA A 61 -13.01 -5.57 1.66
C ALA A 61 -11.56 -6.00 1.35
N LYS A 62 -11.25 -7.29 1.50
CA LYS A 62 -9.93 -7.87 1.17
C LYS A 62 -9.56 -7.64 -0.29
N THR A 63 -10.47 -7.91 -1.23
CA THR A 63 -10.20 -7.71 -2.67
C THR A 63 -9.96 -6.25 -3.01
N THR A 64 -10.66 -5.32 -2.37
CA THR A 64 -10.46 -3.89 -2.57
C THR A 64 -9.09 -3.43 -2.08
N VAL A 65 -8.68 -3.82 -0.86
CA VAL A 65 -7.33 -3.54 -0.35
C VAL A 65 -6.26 -4.15 -1.25
N LYS A 66 -6.47 -5.40 -1.73
CA LYS A 66 -5.53 -6.07 -2.64
C LYS A 66 -5.39 -5.32 -3.96
N LYS A 67 -6.51 -4.90 -4.58
CA LYS A 67 -6.50 -4.12 -5.82
C LYS A 67 -5.79 -2.78 -5.64
N HIS A 68 -6.06 -2.07 -4.55
CA HIS A 68 -5.39 -0.82 -4.22
C HIS A 68 -3.87 -1.00 -4.10
N LEU A 69 -3.42 -1.95 -3.27
CA LEU A 69 -2.00 -2.23 -3.10
C LEU A 69 -1.31 -2.65 -4.40
N LEU A 70 -1.98 -3.40 -5.27
CA LEU A 70 -1.43 -3.79 -6.57
C LEU A 70 -1.28 -2.57 -7.49
N ASN A 71 -2.34 -1.79 -7.66
CA ASN A 71 -2.35 -0.61 -8.53
C ASN A 71 -1.35 0.45 -8.05
N SER A 72 -1.27 0.67 -6.73
CA SER A 72 -0.36 1.66 -6.15
C SER A 72 1.12 1.24 -6.17
N THR A 73 1.44 -0.04 -6.39
CA THR A 73 2.83 -0.52 -6.41
C THR A 73 3.35 -0.91 -7.78
N GLU A 74 2.47 -1.28 -8.72
CA GLU A 74 2.87 -1.78 -10.03
C GLU A 74 3.67 -0.74 -10.84
N GLN A 75 3.09 0.43 -11.06
CA GLN A 75 3.73 1.48 -11.85
C GLN A 75 5.02 2.01 -11.19
N PRO A 76 5.07 2.32 -9.88
CA PRO A 76 6.31 2.72 -9.22
C PRO A 76 7.42 1.69 -9.30
N ILE A 77 7.10 0.39 -9.20
CA ILE A 77 8.12 -0.67 -9.35
C ILE A 77 8.70 -0.63 -10.76
N ILE A 78 7.86 -0.52 -11.80
CA ILE A 78 8.32 -0.49 -13.19
C ILE A 78 9.19 0.73 -13.44
N GLU A 79 8.72 1.92 -13.06
CA GLU A 79 9.45 3.18 -13.23
C GLU A 79 10.82 3.15 -12.55
N ARG A 80 10.89 2.67 -11.31
CA ARG A 80 12.15 2.55 -10.57
C ARG A 80 13.09 1.52 -11.18
N MET A 81 12.57 0.39 -11.68
CA MET A 81 13.40 -0.62 -12.36
C MET A 81 13.98 -0.07 -13.66
N VAL A 82 13.19 0.64 -14.47
CA VAL A 82 13.67 1.28 -15.70
C VAL A 82 14.72 2.34 -15.37
N ALA A 83 14.48 3.18 -14.36
CA ALA A 83 15.46 4.17 -13.91
C ALA A 83 16.78 3.52 -13.47
N ILE A 84 16.73 2.39 -12.74
CA ILE A 84 17.93 1.63 -12.36
C ILE A 84 18.69 1.17 -13.60
N GLU A 85 18.04 0.57 -14.59
CA GLU A 85 18.70 0.07 -15.80
C GLU A 85 19.30 1.20 -16.64
N MET A 86 18.58 2.32 -16.79
CA MET A 86 19.12 3.52 -17.46
C MET A 86 20.36 4.04 -16.74
N THR A 87 20.32 4.11 -15.40
CA THR A 87 21.47 4.58 -14.61
C THR A 87 22.66 3.63 -14.70
N LYS A 88 22.43 2.31 -14.79
CA LYS A 88 23.50 1.33 -15.02
C LYS A 88 24.13 1.52 -16.40
N PHE A 89 23.32 1.71 -17.43
CA PHE A 89 23.80 1.97 -18.78
C PHE A 89 24.66 3.24 -18.84
N GLU A 90 24.24 4.32 -18.16
CA GLU A 90 25.05 5.53 -18.02
C GLU A 90 26.39 5.28 -17.31
N ILE A 91 26.41 4.45 -16.27
CA ILE A 91 27.65 4.07 -15.58
C ILE A 91 28.58 3.30 -16.53
N GLU A 92 28.05 2.36 -17.31
CA GLU A 92 28.84 1.60 -18.29
C GLU A 92 29.38 2.50 -19.39
N TRP A 93 28.56 3.43 -19.89
CA TRP A 93 28.98 4.43 -20.86
C TRP A 93 30.11 5.30 -20.30
N LEU A 94 29.97 5.83 -19.08
CA LEU A 94 31.01 6.61 -18.41
C LEU A 94 32.30 5.80 -18.20
N LYS A 95 32.21 4.50 -17.89
CA LYS A 95 33.39 3.64 -17.74
C LYS A 95 34.12 3.39 -19.05
N ASN A 96 33.38 3.26 -20.15
CA ASN A 96 33.92 2.88 -21.45
C ASN A 96 34.45 4.10 -22.23
N PHE A 97 33.83 5.27 -22.07
CA PHE A 97 34.15 6.48 -22.84
C PHE A 97 34.91 7.56 -22.04
N ASP A 98 34.68 7.68 -20.72
CA ASP A 98 35.40 8.66 -19.87
C ASP A 98 36.59 8.02 -19.14
N LEU A 99 37.71 7.94 -19.86
CA LEU A 99 39.01 7.49 -19.35
C LEU A 99 39.46 8.27 -18.10
N LYS A 100 39.38 7.63 -16.93
CA LYS A 100 40.22 7.85 -15.73
C LYS A 100 40.23 9.25 -15.09
N ASN A 101 39.28 10.13 -15.38
CA ASN A 101 39.21 11.41 -14.67
C ASN A 101 38.68 11.22 -13.24
N VAL A 102 39.24 11.92 -12.24
CA VAL A 102 38.82 11.77 -10.82
C VAL A 102 37.33 12.14 -10.65
N GLN A 103 36.86 13.11 -11.44
CA GLN A 103 35.46 13.53 -11.48
C GLN A 103 34.51 12.42 -11.97
N SER A 104 34.89 11.63 -12.98
CA SER A 104 34.04 10.55 -13.48
C SER A 104 33.88 9.42 -12.45
N LYS A 105 34.93 9.14 -11.67
CA LYS A 105 34.84 8.19 -10.54
C LYS A 105 33.82 8.64 -9.49
N GLN A 106 33.83 9.92 -9.13
CA GLN A 106 32.88 10.47 -8.16
C GLN A 106 31.44 10.41 -8.68
N ILE A 107 31.22 10.74 -9.96
CA ILE A 107 29.89 10.67 -10.60
C ILE A 107 29.37 9.23 -10.61
N ILE A 108 30.23 8.25 -10.93
CA ILE A 108 29.87 6.83 -10.90
C ILE A 108 29.48 6.39 -9.48
N GLU A 109 30.23 6.81 -8.46
CA GLU A 109 29.94 6.49 -7.07
C GLU A 109 28.58 7.05 -6.63
N ASN A 110 28.28 8.31 -6.98
CA ASN A 110 27.00 8.93 -6.72
C ASN A 110 25.85 8.19 -7.43
N LYS A 111 26.03 7.82 -8.70
CA LYS A 111 25.02 7.04 -9.45
C LYS A 111 24.78 5.66 -8.84
N LYS A 112 25.82 4.98 -8.33
CA LYS A 112 25.67 3.72 -7.59
C LYS A 112 24.86 3.90 -6.29
N GLN A 113 25.10 5.00 -5.56
CA GLN A 113 24.30 5.32 -4.37
C GLN A 113 22.83 5.53 -4.73
N SER A 114 22.55 6.27 -5.81
CA SER A 114 21.18 6.44 -6.32
C SER A 114 20.53 5.10 -6.69
N ILE A 115 21.26 4.19 -7.35
CA ILE A 115 20.78 2.83 -7.63
C ILE A 115 20.45 2.09 -6.33
N SER A 116 21.29 2.18 -5.30
CA SER A 116 21.04 1.54 -4.00
C SER A 116 19.77 2.07 -3.34
N ILE A 117 19.52 3.38 -3.41
CA ILE A 117 18.29 4.00 -2.88
C ILE A 117 17.07 3.48 -3.65
N MET A 118 17.10 3.52 -4.98
CA MET A 118 16.01 3.01 -5.82
C MET A 118 15.74 1.51 -5.59
N GLN A 119 16.79 0.71 -5.37
CA GLN A 119 16.64 -0.72 -5.03
C GLN A 119 15.96 -0.93 -3.68
N LYS A 120 16.27 -0.10 -2.67
CA LYS A 120 15.57 -0.13 -1.37
C LYS A 120 14.10 0.23 -1.53
N GLU A 121 13.77 1.26 -2.30
CA GLU A 121 12.39 1.63 -2.60
C GLU A 121 11.63 0.48 -3.28
N VAL A 122 12.21 -0.13 -4.33
CA VAL A 122 11.62 -1.31 -4.98
C VAL A 122 11.41 -2.47 -3.99
N ALA A 123 12.35 -2.71 -3.08
CA ALA A 123 12.20 -3.72 -2.04
C ALA A 123 11.02 -3.42 -1.11
N THR A 124 10.81 -2.15 -0.73
CA THR A 124 9.66 -1.75 0.09
C THR A 124 8.33 -1.96 -0.64
N PHE A 125 8.22 -1.57 -1.92
CA PHE A 125 7.01 -1.81 -2.72
C PHE A 125 6.73 -3.30 -2.92
N ARG A 126 7.77 -4.09 -3.19
CA ARG A 126 7.64 -5.56 -3.30
C ARG A 126 7.20 -6.19 -1.98
N LYS A 127 7.68 -5.69 -0.84
CA LYS A 127 7.24 -6.16 0.48
C LYS A 127 5.75 -5.86 0.70
N ALA A 128 5.31 -4.65 0.41
CA ALA A 128 3.88 -4.27 0.49
C ALA A 128 3.01 -5.17 -0.41
N ARG A 129 3.47 -5.45 -1.63
CA ARG A 129 2.79 -6.36 -2.57
C ARG A 129 2.74 -7.82 -2.09
N ARG A 130 3.74 -8.31 -1.36
CA ARG A 130 3.68 -9.67 -0.78
C ARG A 130 2.68 -9.75 0.37
N MET A 131 2.59 -8.71 1.19
CA MET A 131 1.62 -8.63 2.28
C MET A 131 0.18 -8.66 1.76
N SER A 132 -0.10 -8.08 0.59
CA SER A 132 -1.42 -8.17 -0.04
C SER A 132 -1.76 -9.57 -0.57
N ILE A 133 -0.76 -10.37 -0.95
CA ILE A 133 -0.97 -11.73 -1.46
C ILE A 133 -1.18 -12.72 -0.31
N LEU A 134 -0.47 -12.54 0.81
CA LEU A 134 -0.43 -13.50 1.93
C LEU A 134 -1.58 -13.36 2.94
N THR A 135 -2.34 -12.26 2.93
CA THR A 135 -3.57 -12.13 3.73
C THR A 135 -4.70 -12.92 3.04
N ASN A 136 -4.76 -14.22 3.33
CA ASN A 136 -5.90 -15.10 3.04
C ASN A 136 -6.80 -15.19 4.28
#